data_AF-A0A1U7HUA7-F1
#
_entry.id   AF-A0A1U7HUA7-F1
#
_cell.length_a   1.000
_cell.length_b   1.000
_cell.length_c   1.000
_cell.angle_alpha   90.00
_cell.angle_beta   90.00
_cell.angle_gamma   90.00
#
_symmetry.space_group_name_H-M   'P 1'
#
loop_
_entity.id
_entity.type
_entity.pdbx_description
1 polymer ?
#
loop_
_entity_poly.entity_id
_entity_poly.type
_entity_poly.pdbx_seq_one_letter_code
_entity_poly.pdbx_strand_id
1 'polypeptide(L)' 'MASITIDLSDSQFQKLQDLAKAHDIAIEVLLKASLEDWLNLQKGDFVNTADYVLLKNAELYRRLA' A
#
# COMPACT_ATOMS: atom_id res chain seq x y z
N MET A 1 1.70 -5.94 22.62
CA MET A 1 1.64 -6.81 21.43
C MET A 1 0.17 -7.06 21.15
N ALA A 2 -0.34 -6.69 19.98
CA ALA A 2 -1.69 -7.01 19.57
C ALA A 2 -1.63 -8.15 18.55
N SER A 3 -2.51 -9.14 18.68
CA SER A 3 -2.63 -10.26 17.74
C SER A 3 -3.98 -10.17 17.05
N ILE A 4 -4.00 -10.42 15.75
CA ILE A 4 -5.21 -10.49 14.94
C ILE A 4 -5.22 -11.85 14.27
N THR A 5 -6.30 -12.60 14.47
CA THR A 5 -6.55 -13.86 13.75
C THR A 5 -7.43 -13.54 12.55
N ILE A 6 -7.02 -14.00 11.37
CA ILE A 6 -7.73 -13.78 10.11
C ILE A 6 -8.06 -15.15 9.53
N ASP A 7 -9.35 -15.41 9.34
CA ASP A 7 -9.79 -16.60 8.61
C ASP A 7 -9.58 -16.37 7.11
N LEU A 8 -8.75 -17.23 6.51
CA LEU A 8 -8.47 -17.23 5.08
C LEU A 8 -8.98 -18.52 4.47
N SER A 9 -9.45 -18.46 3.23
CA SER A 9 -9.70 -19.71 2.50
C SER A 9 -8.38 -20.41 2.20
N ASP A 10 -8.39 -21.75 2.15
CA ASP A 10 -7.20 -22.55 1.83
C ASP A 10 -6.52 -22.09 0.53
N SER A 11 -7.33 -21.70 -0.47
CA SER A 11 -6.83 -21.20 -1.75
C SER A 11 -6.06 -19.87 -1.64
N GLN A 12 -6.48 -18.97 -0.75
CA GLN A 12 -5.80 -17.69 -0.51
C GLN A 12 -4.54 -17.91 0.31
N PHE A 13 -4.62 -18.78 1.31
CA PHE A 13 -3.47 -19.12 2.14
C PHE A 13 -2.36 -19.79 1.32
N GLN A 14 -2.72 -20.69 0.40
CA GLN A 14 -1.76 -21.32 -0.50
C GLN A 14 -1.05 -20.29 -1.39
N LYS A 15 -1.79 -19.34 -1.97
CA LYS A 15 -1.19 -18.25 -2.78
C LYS A 15 -0.18 -17.42 -2.00
N LEU A 16 -0.48 -17.11 -0.73
CA LEU A 16 0.44 -16.37 0.14
C LEU A 16 1.69 -17.20 0.47
N GLN A 17 1.54 -18.50 0.72
CA GLN A 17 2.68 -19.39 0.90
C GLN A 17 3.56 -19.45 -0.36
N ASP A 18 2.96 -19.53 -1.54
CA ASP A 18 3.71 -19.60 -2.80
C ASP A 18 4.47 -18.29 -3.05
N LEU A 19 3.87 -17.14 -2.73
CA LEU A 19 4.56 -15.83 -2.77
C LEU A 19 5.71 -15.77 -1.76
N ALA A 20 5.49 -16.22 -0.53
CA ALA A 20 6.52 -16.26 0.51
C ALA A 20 7.71 -17.14 0.09
N LYS A 21 7.43 -18.31 -0.49
CA LYS A 21 8.44 -19.22 -1.06
C LYS A 21 9.19 -18.60 -2.24
N ALA A 22 8.50 -17.90 -3.14
CA ALA A 22 9.13 -17.25 -4.28
C ALA A 22 10.16 -16.18 -3.84
N HIS A 23 9.94 -15.57 -2.68
CA HIS A 23 10.83 -14.58 -2.08
C HIS A 23 11.77 -15.16 -1.00
N ASP A 24 11.72 -16.47 -0.74
CA ASP A 24 12.47 -17.18 0.31
C ASP A 24 12.35 -16.52 1.71
N ILE A 25 11.15 -16.03 2.03
CA ILE A 25 10.84 -15.39 3.31
C ILE A 25 9.68 -16.09 4.01
N ALA A 26 9.60 -15.91 5.33
CA ALA A 26 8.47 -16.37 6.12
C ALA A 26 7.20 -15.57 5.77
N ILE A 27 6.05 -16.25 5.81
CA ILE A 27 4.75 -15.64 5.47
C ILE A 27 4.39 -14.49 6.41
N GLU A 28 4.80 -14.56 7.68
CA GLU A 28 4.61 -13.51 8.68
C GLU A 28 5.40 -12.25 8.33
N VAL A 29 6.61 -12.41 7.77
CA VAL A 29 7.46 -11.29 7.34
C VAL A 29 6.86 -10.62 6.10
N LEU A 30 6.42 -11.43 5.13
CA LEU A 30 5.71 -10.93 3.94
C LEU A 30 4.46 -10.13 4.33
N LEU A 31 3.61 -10.70 5.20
CA LEU A 31 2.37 -10.08 5.64
C LEU A 31 2.62 -8.81 6.44
N LYS A 32 3.62 -8.82 7.34
CA LYS A 32 4.00 -7.65 8.11
C LYS A 32 4.47 -6.52 7.21
N ALA A 33 5.40 -6.80 6.28
CA ALA A 33 5.91 -5.79 5.35
C ALA A 33 4.80 -5.22 4.48
N SER A 34 3.92 -6.09 3.94
CA SER A 34 2.78 -5.65 3.14
C SER A 34 1.78 -4.81 3.95
N LEU A 35 1.55 -5.13 5.22
CA LEU A 35 0.67 -4.35 6.10
C LEU A 35 1.30 -2.99 6.45
N GLU A 36 2.60 -2.97 6.74
CA GLU A 36 3.36 -1.74 7.00
C GLU A 36 3.34 -0.82 5.77
N ASP A 37 3.60 -1.36 4.57
CA ASP A 37 3.50 -0.63 3.32
C ASP A 37 2.08 -0.09 3.07
N TRP A 38 1.04 -0.91 3.29
CA TRP A 38 -0.35 -0.48 3.15
C TRP A 38 -0.72 0.63 4.14
N LEU A 39 -0.28 0.53 5.40
CA LEU A 39 -0.50 1.57 6.42
C LEU A 39 0.27 2.85 6.10
N ASN A 40 1.46 2.74 5.48
CA ASN A 40 2.26 3.88 5.05
C ASN A 40 1.70 4.55 3.78
N LEU A 41 1.14 3.77 2.85
CA LEU A 41 0.46 4.27 1.65
C LEU A 41 -0.73 5.18 1.99
N GLN A 42 -1.44 4.88 3.08
CA GLN A 42 -2.53 5.75 3.56
C GLN A 42 -2.05 7.04 4.22
N LYS A 43 -0.75 7.19 4.52
CA LYS A 43 -0.22 8.31 5.30
C LYS A 43 0.28 9.52 4.52
N GLY A 44 0.41 9.53 3.18
CA GLY A 44 0.94 10.76 2.59
C GLY A 44 0.96 10.98 1.09
N ASP A 45 1.06 9.97 0.23
CA ASP A 45 1.57 10.28 -1.12
C ASP A 45 0.52 10.53 -2.20
N PHE A 46 -0.66 9.93 -2.09
CA PHE A 46 -1.67 10.10 -3.15
C PHE A 46 -2.47 11.40 -3.03
N VAL A 47 -2.82 11.82 -1.80
CA VAL A 47 -3.61 13.05 -1.59
C VAL A 47 -2.77 14.31 -1.81
N ASN A 48 -1.52 14.35 -1.31
CA ASN A 48 -0.68 15.54 -1.44
C ASN A 48 -0.19 15.80 -2.88
N THR A 49 0.04 14.75 -3.67
CA THR A 49 0.53 14.91 -5.05
C THR A 49 -0.57 15.41 -5.99
N ALA A 50 -1.81 14.94 -5.78
CA ALA A 50 -2.96 15.40 -6.56
C ALA A 50 -3.24 16.89 -6.32
N ASP A 51 -3.20 17.33 -5.05
CA ASP A 51 -3.38 18.74 -4.70
C ASP A 51 -2.27 19.62 -5.30
N TYR A 52 -1.01 19.18 -5.28
CA TYR A 52 0.10 19.93 -5.87
C TYR A 52 -0.06 20.13 -7.39
N VAL A 53 -0.45 19.09 -8.13
CA VAL A 53 -0.66 19.16 -9.59
C VAL A 53 -1.87 20.03 -9.94
N LEU A 54 -2.97 19.92 -9.18
CA LEU A 54 -4.15 20.76 -9.38
C LEU A 54 -3.86 22.24 -9.10
N LEU A 55 -3.11 22.55 -8.03
CA LEU A 55 -2.73 23.92 -7.69
C LEU A 55 -1.84 24.56 -8.76
N LYS A 56 -0.88 23.80 -9.30
CA LYS A 56 0.00 24.26 -10.39
C LYS A 56 -0.74 24.50 -11.69
N ASN A 57 -1.70 23.65 -12.05
CA ASN A 57 -2.52 23.87 -13.24
C ASN A 57 -3.43 25.09 -13.08
N ALA A 58 -4.04 25.29 -11.92
CA ALA A 58 -4.84 26.49 -11.64
C ALA A 58 -4.00 27.78 -11.73
N GLU A 59 -2.75 27.75 -11.25
CA GLU A 59 -1.81 28.86 -11.32
C GLU A 59 -1.41 29.18 -12.77
N LEU A 60 -1.23 28.16 -13.62
CA LEU A 60 -0.94 28.31 -15.05
C LEU A 60 -2.11 28.94 -15.80
N TYR A 61 -3.34 28.45 -15.60
CA TYR A 61 -4.53 29.03 -16.24
C TYR A 61 -4.77 30.48 -15.82
N ARG A 62 -4.44 30.85 -14.57
CA ARG A 62 -4.56 32.23 -14.08
C ARG A 62 -3.56 33.21 -14.73
N ARG A 63 -2.42 32.73 -15.23
CA ARG A 63 -1.38 33.56 -15.87
C ARG A 63 -1.57 33.71 -17.38
N LEU A 64 -2.46 32.92 -17.97
CA LEU A 64 -2.77 32.90 -19.40
C LEU A 64 -4.05 33.70 -19.75
N ALA A 65 -4.73 34.28 -18.75
CA ALA A 65 -5.87 35.19 -18.88
C ALA A 65 -5.47 36.61 -18.49
#